data_AF-A0A955RAG4-F1
#
_entry.id   AF-A0A955RAG4-F1
#
_cell.length_a   1.000
_cell.length_b   1.000
_cell.length_c   1.000
_cell.angle_alpha   90.00
_cell.angle_beta   90.00
_cell.angle_gamma   90.00
#
_symmetry.space_group_name_H-M   'P 1'
#
loop_
_entity.id
_entity.type
_entity.pdbx_description
1 polymer ?
#
loop_
_entity_poly.entity_id
_entity_poly.type
_entity_poly.pdbx_seq_one_letter_code
_entity_poly.pdbx_strand_id
1 'polypeptide(L)' 'MSPQDASRRLDEVARDLDLALYRLERAPPEAPEQVRAERQRLHRELDALRERIEDVSRALG' A
#
# COMPACT_ATOMS: atom_id res chain seq x y z
N MET A 1 -13.77 12.67 -13.00
CA MET A 1 -12.77 11.63 -13.36
C MET A 1 -13.41 10.68 -14.36
N SER A 2 -12.71 10.22 -15.39
CA SER A 2 -13.29 9.23 -16.29
C SER A 2 -13.37 7.87 -15.58
N PRO A 3 -14.35 7.00 -15.89
CA PRO A 3 -14.40 5.64 -15.34
C PRO A 3 -13.12 4.84 -15.60
N GLN A 4 -12.45 5.09 -16.73
CA GLN A 4 -11.19 4.45 -17.13
C GLN A 4 -10.03 4.90 -16.24
N ASP A 5 -9.97 6.19 -15.88
CA ASP A 5 -8.98 6.70 -14.93
C ASP A 5 -9.19 6.15 -13.53
N ALA A 6 -10.44 5.98 -13.12
CA ALA A 6 -10.79 5.39 -11.83
C ALA A 6 -10.35 3.92 -11.74
N SER A 7 -10.65 3.13 -12.77
CA SER A 7 -10.25 1.73 -12.87
C SER A 7 -8.73 1.59 -12.81
N ARG A 8 -8.00 2.40 -13.60
CA ARG A 8 -6.52 2.37 -13.58
C ARG A 8 -5.95 2.69 -12.19
N ARG A 9 -6.51 3.68 -11.50
CA ARG A 9 -6.07 4.04 -10.14
C ARG A 9 -6.35 2.94 -9.12
N LEU A 10 -7.48 2.25 -9.25
CA LEU A 10 -7.78 1.07 -8.42
C LEU A 10 -6.78 -0.07 -8.68
N ASP A 11 -6.45 -0.34 -9.94
CA ASP A 11 -5.46 -1.37 -10.30
C ASP A 11 -4.05 -1.06 -9.80
N GLU A 12 -3.68 0.22 -9.73
CA GLU A 12 -2.43 0.67 -9.11
C GLU A 12 -2.44 0.43 -7.60
N VAL A 13 -3.51 0.82 -6.91
CA VAL A 13 -3.67 0.59 -5.47
C VAL A 13 -3.65 -0.90 -5.13
N ALA A 14 -4.32 -1.74 -5.91
CA ALA A 14 -4.35 -3.19 -5.71
C ALA A 14 -2.94 -3.80 -5.82
N ARG A 15 -2.17 -3.42 -6.86
CA ARG A 15 -0.78 -3.88 -7.03
C ARG A 15 0.13 -3.45 -5.89
N ASP A 16 -0.02 -2.23 -5.42
CA ASP A 16 0.78 -1.71 -4.30
C ASP A 16 0.44 -2.42 -2.98
N LEU A 17 -0.83 -2.79 -2.78
CA LEU A 17 -1.26 -3.60 -1.64
C LEU A 17 -0.71 -5.03 -1.71
N ASP A 18 -0.77 -5.68 -2.88
CA ASP A 18 -0.20 -7.02 -3.09
C ASP A 18 1.31 -7.03 -2.78
N LEU A 19 2.03 -5.98 -3.17
CA LEU A 19 3.45 -5.84 -2.88
C LEU A 19 3.73 -5.68 -1.38
N ALA A 20 2.89 -4.92 -0.66
CA ALA A 20 2.99 -4.78 0.79
C ALA A 20 2.72 -6.12 1.51
N LEU A 21 1.70 -6.87 1.07
CA LEU A 21 1.39 -8.21 1.59
C LEU A 21 2.52 -9.20 1.33
N TYR A 22 3.05 -9.26 0.10
CA TYR A 22 4.18 -10.10 -0.24
C TYR A 22 5.39 -9.84 0.67
N ARG A 23 5.65 -8.58 1.06
CA ARG A 23 6.74 -8.23 1.98
C ARG A 23 6.47 -8.70 3.41
N LEU A 24 5.21 -8.65 3.87
CA LEU A 24 4.80 -9.13 5.18
C LEU A 24 4.85 -10.65 5.33
N GLU A 25 4.57 -11.37 4.24
CA GLU A 25 4.60 -12.85 4.23
C GLU A 25 6.03 -13.41 4.20
N ARG A 26 7.03 -12.60 3.83
CA ARG A 26 8.43 -13.00 3.87
C ARG A 26 8.91 -13.13 5.31
N ALA A 27 9.87 -14.03 5.52
CA ALA A 27 10.55 -14.16 6.80
C ALA A 27 11.06 -12.78 7.26
N PRO A 28 10.72 -12.35 8.49
CA PRO A 28 11.16 -11.06 8.99
C PRO A 28 12.69 -11.05 9.13
N PRO A 29 13.32 -9.87 9.06
CA PRO A 29 14.74 -9.74 9.37
C PRO A 29 15.05 -10.30 10.77
N GLU A 30 16.20 -10.95 10.92
CA GLU A 30 16.58 -11.55 12.21
C GLU A 30 17.04 -10.48 13.23
N ALA A 31 17.59 -9.37 12.74
CA ALA A 31 18.14 -8.32 13.58
C ALA A 31 17.05 -7.34 14.07
N PRO A 32 16.95 -7.06 15.39
CA PRO A 32 15.89 -6.22 15.95
C PRO A 32 15.76 -4.82 15.34
N GLU A 33 16.88 -4.19 14.98
CA GLU A 33 16.91 -2.89 14.31
C GLU A 33 16.33 -2.96 12.89
N GLN A 34 16.58 -4.05 12.17
CA GLN A 34 16.03 -4.27 10.84
C GLN A 34 14.53 -4.52 10.91
N VAL A 35 14.05 -5.27 11.92
CA VAL A 35 12.61 -5.45 12.18
C VAL A 35 11.92 -4.11 12.43
N ARG A 36 12.51 -3.24 13.26
CA ARG A 36 11.95 -1.90 13.53
C ARG A 36 11.91 -1.04 12.27
N ALA A 37 13.00 -1.02 11.50
CA ALA A 37 13.06 -0.28 10.24
C ALA A 37 12.01 -0.78 9.24
N GLU A 38 11.86 -2.10 9.11
CA GLU A 38 10.88 -2.72 8.23
C GLU A 38 9.44 -2.38 8.65
N ARG A 39 9.13 -2.47 9.94
CA ARG A 39 7.82 -2.07 10.48
C ARG A 39 7.52 -0.60 10.20
N GLN A 40 8.49 0.29 10.39
CA GLN A 40 8.32 1.72 10.12
C GLN A 40 8.18 2.00 8.62
N ARG A 41 8.82 1.21 7.75
CA ARG A 41 8.64 1.29 6.31
C ARG A 41 7.24 0.85 5.91
N LEU A 42 6.81 -0.33 6.36
CA LEU A 42 5.48 -0.89 6.09
C LEU A 42 4.36 0.03 6.60
N HIS A 43 4.52 0.62 7.78
CA HIS A 43 3.52 1.56 8.30
C HIS A 43 3.32 2.76 7.35
N ARG A 44 4.42 3.36 6.88
CA ARG A 44 4.37 4.47 5.92
C ARG A 44 3.78 4.05 4.56
N GLU A 45 4.11 2.84 4.09
CA GLU A 45 3.56 2.29 2.85
C GLU A 45 2.04 2.09 2.97
N LEU A 46 1.57 1.55 4.09
CA LEU A 46 0.14 1.31 4.34
C LEU A 46 -0.65 2.61 4.54
N ASP A 47 -0.07 3.61 5.22
CA ASP A 47 -0.69 4.93 5.36
C ASP A 47 -0.85 5.62 3.99
N ALA A 48 0.19 5.59 3.15
CA ALA A 48 0.12 6.15 1.79
C ALA A 48 -0.90 5.41 0.91
N LEU A 49 -0.99 4.08 1.04
CA LEU A 49 -2.02 3.28 0.38
C LEU A 49 -3.42 3.69 0.83
N ARG A 50 -3.62 3.88 2.13
CA ARG A 50 -4.90 4.33 2.69
C ARG A 50 -5.30 5.71 2.15
N GLU A 51 -4.38 6.68 2.14
CA GLU A 51 -4.63 8.01 1.57
C GLU A 51 -5.05 7.93 0.09
N ARG A 52 -4.35 7.09 -0.70
CA ARG A 52 -4.70 6.87 -2.11
C ARG A 52 -6.06 6.21 -2.30
N ILE A 53 -6.43 5.27 -1.43
CA ILE A 53 -7.77 4.67 -1.42
C ILE A 53 -8.83 5.74 -1.12
N GLU A 54 -8.62 6.56 -0.08
CA GLU A 54 -9.53 7.63 0.28
C GLU A 54 -9.73 8.63 -0.89
N ASP A 55 -8.65 8.99 -1.58
CA ASP A 55 -8.70 9.88 -2.75
C ASP A 55 -9.46 9.26 -3.92
N VAL A 56 -9.26 7.96 -4.19
CA VAL A 56 -10.01 7.24 -5.23
C VAL A 56 -11.49 7.12 -4.85
N SER A 57 -11.80 6.79 -3.58
CA SER A 57 -13.17 6.73 -3.09
C SER A 57 -13.88 8.07 -3.20
N ARG A 58 -13.23 9.19 -2.83
CA ARG A 58 -13.79 10.55 -2.99
C ARG A 58 -14.00 10.93 -4.45
N ALA A 59 -13.18 10.43 -5.36
CA ALA A 59 -13.29 10.75 -6.77
C ALA A 59 -14.37 9.90 -7.50
N LEU A 60 -14.82 8.81 -6.87
CA LEU A 60 -15.88 7.91 -7.34
C LEU A 60 -17.26 8.21 -6.77
N GLY A 61 -17.34 8.84 -5.58
CA GLY A 61 -18.57 9.33 -4.95
C GLY A 61 -18.96 10.72 -5.42
#